data_AF-A0A5A7N3P8-F1
#
_entry.id   AF-A0A5A7N3P8-F1
#
_cell.length_a   1.000
_cell.length_b   1.000
_cell.length_c   1.000
_cell.angle_alpha   90.00
_cell.angle_beta   90.00
_cell.angle_gamma   90.00
#
_symmetry.space_group_name_H-M   'P 1'
#
loop_
_entity.id
_entity.type
_entity.pdbx_description
1 polymer ?
#
loop_
_entity_poly.entity_id
_entity_poly.type
_entity_poly.pdbx_seq_one_letter_code
_entity_poly.pdbx_strand_id
1 'polypeptide(L)'
;MTFDTGGISIKPAEGMEQMKWDMGGAGIVTGLMRALARRKAKANVVGVIGLVENMPSGSAQRPGDVVTSMSGQTIEVINTDAEGRLVLADALWYTQDRFKPTSMIDLAT
;
A
#
# COMPACT_ATOMS: atom_id res chain seq x y z
N MET A 1 -4.42 -0.47 2.86
CA MET A 1 -4.38 -1.35 4.04
C MET A 1 -5.62 -2.23 4.11
N THR A 2 -5.57 -3.44 4.67
CA THR A 2 -6.81 -4.24 4.88
C THR A 2 -7.73 -3.62 5.93
N PHE A 3 -7.14 -2.95 6.91
CA PHE A 3 -7.78 -2.03 7.84
C PHE A 3 -6.73 -1.05 8.34
N ASP A 4 -7.14 0.21 8.57
CA ASP A 4 -6.24 1.27 9.00
C ASP A 4 -6.81 1.99 10.25
N THR A 5 -6.15 1.80 11.39
CA THR A 5 -6.47 2.54 12.63
C THR A 5 -5.66 3.82 12.78
N GLY A 6 -4.65 4.03 11.95
CA GLY A 6 -3.59 5.03 12.04
C GLY A 6 -2.37 4.59 12.84
N GLY A 7 -2.39 3.38 13.42
CA GLY A 7 -1.30 2.86 14.23
C GLY A 7 -1.15 3.64 15.55
N ILE A 8 0.07 4.09 15.88
CA ILE A 8 0.31 4.91 17.08
C ILE A 8 -0.29 6.31 16.94
N SER A 9 -0.27 6.87 15.74
CA SER A 9 -1.02 8.07 15.32
C SER A 9 -2.51 7.75 15.12
N ILE A 10 -3.15 7.21 16.16
CA ILE A 10 -4.50 6.65 16.11
C ILE A 10 -5.53 7.67 15.55
N LYS A 11 -6.35 7.22 14.59
CA LYS A 11 -7.49 7.98 14.08
C LYS A 11 -8.58 8.12 15.16
N PRO A 12 -9.43 9.17 15.10
CA PRO A 12 -10.64 9.24 15.90
C PRO A 12 -11.57 8.04 15.65
N ALA A 13 -12.39 7.70 16.65
CA ALA A 13 -13.34 6.60 16.53
C ALA A 13 -14.42 6.85 15.44
N GLU A 14 -14.78 8.11 15.22
CA GLU A 14 -15.75 8.50 14.19
C GLU A 14 -15.21 8.17 12.79
N GLY A 15 -15.90 7.28 12.07
CA GLY A 15 -15.55 6.88 10.71
C GLY A 15 -14.46 5.82 10.61
N MET A 16 -13.89 5.36 11.72
CA MET A 16 -12.84 4.33 11.71
C MET A 16 -13.35 3.01 11.12
N GLU A 17 -14.64 2.68 11.27
CA GLU A 17 -15.26 1.49 10.66
C GLU A 17 -15.19 1.47 9.13
N GLN A 18 -15.00 2.64 8.51
CA GLN A 18 -14.86 2.80 7.07
C GLN A 18 -13.42 2.54 6.61
N MET A 19 -12.45 2.43 7.50
CA MET A 19 -11.05 2.19 7.15
C MET A 19 -10.81 0.77 6.60
N LYS A 20 -11.82 -0.11 6.67
CA LYS A 20 -11.87 -1.32 5.84
C LYS A 20 -11.79 -1.04 4.32
N TRP A 21 -12.13 0.18 3.91
CA TRP A 21 -12.05 0.62 2.52
C TRP A 21 -10.66 1.08 2.11
N ASP A 22 -9.70 1.11 3.03
CA ASP A 22 -8.33 1.54 2.73
C ASP A 22 -7.56 0.53 1.84
N MET A 23 -8.17 -0.63 1.55
CA MET A 23 -7.72 -1.58 0.53
C MET A 23 -8.32 -1.29 -0.84
N GLY A 24 -9.00 -0.16 -1.02
CA GLY A 24 -9.71 0.19 -2.25
C GLY A 24 -8.83 0.09 -3.50
N GLY A 25 -7.61 0.62 -3.43
CA GLY A 25 -6.61 0.50 -4.49
C GLY A 25 -6.29 -0.96 -4.88
N ALA A 26 -6.06 -1.81 -3.88
CA ALA A 26 -5.86 -3.25 -4.06
C ALA A 26 -7.08 -3.94 -4.69
N GLY A 27 -8.28 -3.54 -4.26
CA GLY A 27 -9.55 -4.00 -4.83
C GLY A 27 -9.68 -3.65 -6.31
N ILE A 28 -9.32 -2.42 -6.69
CA ILE A 28 -9.33 -1.98 -8.09
C ILE A 28 -8.34 -2.79 -8.92
N VAL A 29 -7.09 -2.96 -8.46
CA VAL A 29 -6.08 -3.76 -9.18
C VAL A 29 -6.58 -5.19 -9.39
N THR A 30 -7.12 -5.83 -8.35
CA THR A 30 -7.66 -7.19 -8.44
C THR A 30 -8.81 -7.28 -9.46
N GLY A 31 -9.74 -6.32 -9.42
CA GLY A 31 -10.86 -6.23 -10.35
C GLY A 31 -10.40 -6.00 -11.79
N LEU A 32 -9.42 -5.12 -11.99
CA LEU A 32 -8.83 -4.81 -13.30
C LEU A 32 -8.17 -6.05 -13.91
N MET A 33 -7.33 -6.76 -13.14
CA MET A 33 -6.68 -7.98 -13.61
C MET A 33 -7.70 -9.05 -14.01
N ARG A 34 -8.79 -9.20 -13.23
CA ARG A 34 -9.91 -10.09 -13.58
C ARG A 34 -10.59 -9.66 -14.87
N ALA A 35 -10.85 -8.37 -15.06
CA ALA A 35 -11.48 -7.84 -16.27
C ALA A 35 -10.59 -8.06 -17.51
N LEU A 36 -9.28 -7.79 -17.42
CA LEU A 36 -8.30 -8.01 -18.48
C LEU A 36 -8.22 -9.48 -18.89
N ALA A 37 -8.16 -10.40 -17.93
CA ALA A 37 -8.13 -11.84 -18.18
C ALA A 37 -9.42 -12.31 -18.88
N ARG A 38 -10.60 -11.89 -18.39
CA ARG A 38 -11.90 -12.29 -18.96
C ARG A 38 -12.10 -11.80 -20.39
N ARG A 39 -11.62 -10.60 -20.72
CA ARG A 39 -11.72 -10.05 -22.08
C ARG A 39 -10.60 -10.53 -23.02
N LYS A 40 -9.70 -11.39 -22.54
CA LYS A 40 -8.51 -11.85 -23.28
C LYS A 40 -7.72 -10.67 -23.88
N ALA A 41 -7.45 -9.65 -23.04
CA ALA A 41 -6.73 -8.47 -23.48
C ALA A 41 -5.37 -8.85 -24.07
N LYS A 42 -5.02 -8.30 -25.24
CA LYS A 42 -3.69 -8.47 -25.86
C LYS A 42 -2.69 -7.49 -25.25
N ALA A 43 -2.51 -7.56 -23.93
CA ALA A 43 -1.61 -6.70 -23.18
C ALA A 43 -0.88 -7.51 -22.10
N ASN A 44 0.40 -7.23 -21.91
CA ASN A 44 1.20 -7.80 -20.82
C ASN A 44 1.07 -6.88 -19.61
N VAL A 45 0.25 -7.28 -18.65
CA VAL A 45 -0.02 -6.48 -17.45
C VAL A 45 0.38 -7.29 -16.22
N VAL A 46 1.09 -6.65 -15.30
CA VAL A 46 1.44 -7.20 -13.99
C VAL A 46 0.67 -6.39 -12.95
N GLY A 47 -0.05 -7.09 -12.07
CA GLY A 47 -0.67 -6.50 -10.89
C GLY A 47 0.14 -6.84 -9.64
N VAL A 48 0.55 -5.82 -8.89
CA VAL A 48 1.22 -5.97 -7.59
C VAL A 48 0.35 -5.29 -6.53
N ILE A 49 0.18 -5.95 -5.40
CA ILE A 49 -0.65 -5.48 -4.30
C ILE A 49 0.12 -5.66 -3.00
N GLY A 50 0.32 -4.56 -2.25
CA GLY A 50 0.79 -4.61 -0.87
C GLY A 50 -0.38 -4.84 0.07
N LEU A 51 -0.33 -5.91 0.86
CA LEU A 51 -1.36 -6.26 1.84
C LEU A 51 -0.77 -6.20 3.24
N VAL A 52 -1.27 -5.25 4.01
CA VAL A 52 -0.84 -4.95 5.37
C VAL A 52 -2.03 -4.39 6.13
N GLU A 53 -2.01 -4.54 7.45
CA GLU A 53 -2.97 -3.96 8.37
C GLU A 53 -2.23 -2.98 9.29
N ASN A 54 -2.78 -1.79 9.53
CA ASN A 54 -2.18 -0.80 10.41
C ASN A 54 -2.90 -0.77 11.75
N MET A 55 -2.26 -1.34 12.78
CA MET A 55 -2.81 -1.53 14.12
C MET A 55 -1.87 -1.04 15.22
N PRO A 56 -2.38 -0.51 16.33
CA PRO A 56 -1.56 -0.22 17.50
C PRO A 56 -1.14 -1.55 18.15
N SER A 57 0.12 -1.65 18.53
CA SER A 57 0.65 -2.77 19.30
C SER A 57 1.90 -2.33 20.06
N GLY A 58 2.37 -3.15 21.00
CA GLY A 58 3.63 -2.89 21.70
C GLY A 58 4.86 -2.89 20.78
N SER A 59 4.74 -3.42 19.56
CA SER A 59 5.77 -3.45 18.53
C SER A 59 5.41 -2.61 17.30
N ALA A 60 4.38 -1.76 17.38
CA ALA A 60 3.99 -0.91 16.27
C ALA A 60 5.09 0.12 15.98
N GLN A 61 5.20 0.49 14.70
CA GLN A 61 6.03 1.61 14.28
C GLN A 61 5.61 2.87 15.03
N ARG A 62 6.58 3.68 15.44
CA ARG A 62 6.37 4.89 16.23
C ARG A 62 6.72 6.14 15.42
N PRO A 63 6.09 7.28 15.71
CA PRO A 63 6.61 8.57 15.30
C PRO A 63 8.07 8.74 15.76
N GLY A 64 8.96 9.09 14.83
CA GLY A 64 10.41 9.21 15.02
C GLY A 64 11.21 7.93 14.68
N ASP A 65 10.57 6.80 14.42
CA ASP A 65 11.29 5.63 13.91
C ASP A 65 11.81 5.90 12.49
N VAL A 66 13.04 5.48 12.21
CA VAL A 66 13.64 5.56 10.87
C VAL A 66 13.66 4.17 10.26
N VAL A 67 13.02 4.02 9.11
CA VAL A 67 13.00 2.77 8.34
C VAL A 67 13.80 2.90 7.07
N THR A 68 14.35 1.80 6.59
CA THR A 68 15.02 1.73 5.30
C THR A 68 14.09 1.09 4.28
N SER A 69 13.73 1.83 3.25
CA SER A 69 12.94 1.32 2.12
C SER A 69 13.75 0.36 1.24
N MET A 70 13.06 -0.38 0.37
CA MET A 70 13.68 -1.29 -0.58
C MET A 70 14.60 -0.58 -1.59
N SER A 71 14.43 0.73 -1.81
CA SER A 71 15.35 1.54 -2.62
C SER A 71 16.68 1.83 -1.92
N GLY A 72 16.80 1.48 -0.63
CA GLY A 72 17.94 1.82 0.22
C GLY A 72 17.86 3.21 0.83
N GLN A 73 16.84 4.01 0.50
CA GLN A 73 16.61 5.31 1.13
C GLN A 73 16.03 5.13 2.54
N THR A 74 16.47 5.96 3.47
CA THR A 74 15.90 6.03 4.82
C THR A 74 14.72 7.00 4.88
N ILE A 75 13.73 6.65 5.68
CA ILE A 75 12.49 7.42 5.86
C ILE A 75 12.24 7.55 7.36
N GLU A 76 12.23 8.79 7.86
CA GLU A 76 11.74 9.08 9.21
C GLU A 76 10.22 9.12 9.19
N VAL A 77 9.59 8.29 10.02
CA VAL A 77 8.14 8.23 10.13
C VAL A 77 7.68 9.23 11.18
N ILE A 78 7.15 10.37 10.75
CA ILE A 78 6.60 11.38 11.67
C ILE A 78 5.11 11.17 11.95
N ASN A 79 4.42 10.39 11.11
CA ASN A 79 3.01 10.06 11.25
C ASN A 79 2.79 8.62 10.78
N THR A 80 2.31 7.74 11.67
CA THR A 80 2.06 6.33 11.35
C THR A 80 0.75 6.10 10.59
N ASP A 81 -0.08 7.14 10.47
CA ASP A 81 -1.27 7.23 9.63
C ASP A 81 -0.94 7.56 8.15
N ALA A 82 0.35 7.78 7.86
CA ALA A 82 0.87 8.00 6.52
C ALA A 82 1.57 6.74 5.99
N GLU A 83 1.10 5.57 6.38
CA GLU A 83 1.65 4.25 6.03
C GLU A 83 1.62 3.85 4.55
N GLY A 84 0.59 4.28 3.79
CA GLY A 84 0.23 3.65 2.53
C GLY A 84 1.30 3.92 1.49
N ARG A 85 1.89 5.12 1.57
CA ARG A 85 3.03 5.54 0.77
C ARG A 85 4.32 4.76 1.11
N LEU A 86 4.50 4.25 2.34
CA LEU A 86 5.66 3.43 2.68
C LEU A 86 5.56 2.07 1.99
N VAL A 87 4.38 1.45 2.06
CA VAL A 87 4.09 0.18 1.39
C VAL A 87 4.20 0.35 -0.12
N LEU A 88 3.65 1.45 -0.66
CA LEU A 88 3.74 1.76 -2.10
C LEU A 88 5.17 2.02 -2.55
N ALA A 89 6.01 2.68 -1.74
CA ALA A 89 7.42 2.91 -2.10
C ALA A 89 8.12 1.58 -2.38
N ASP A 90 7.94 0.59 -1.51
CA ASP A 90 8.52 -0.74 -1.70
C ASP A 90 7.84 -1.53 -2.83
N ALA A 91 6.52 -1.46 -2.95
CA ALA A 91 5.79 -2.15 -4.02
C ALA A 91 6.17 -1.62 -5.41
N LEU A 92 6.30 -0.30 -5.56
CA LEU A 92 6.73 0.36 -6.80
C LEU A 92 8.19 0.03 -7.10
N TRP A 93 9.06 0.09 -6.09
CA TRP A 93 10.47 -0.27 -6.24
C TRP A 93 10.63 -1.74 -6.69
N TYR A 94 9.95 -2.66 -6.01
CA TYR A 94 9.91 -4.06 -6.39
C TYR A 94 9.42 -4.25 -7.82
N THR A 95 8.34 -3.55 -8.20
CA THR A 95 7.73 -3.68 -9.52
C THR A 95 8.67 -3.22 -10.64
N GLN A 96 9.35 -2.07 -10.46
CA GLN A 96 10.29 -1.57 -11.45
C GLN A 96 11.50 -2.50 -11.62
N ASP A 97 12.07 -3.00 -10.52
CA ASP A 97 13.29 -3.81 -10.54
C ASP A 97 13.01 -5.20 -11.12
N ARG A 98 11.93 -5.82 -10.65
CA ARG A 98 11.58 -7.20 -11.00
C ARG A 98 11.02 -7.35 -12.40
N PHE A 99 10.12 -6.46 -12.82
CA PHE A 99 9.33 -6.62 -14.05
C PHE A 99 9.70 -5.63 -15.15
N LYS A 100 10.39 -4.54 -14.83
CA LYS A 100 10.84 -3.51 -15.79
C LYS A 100 9.73 -3.04 -16.74
N PRO A 101 8.57 -2.61 -16.20
CA PRO A 101 7.43 -2.22 -17.02
C PRO A 101 7.73 -0.91 -17.78
N THR A 102 7.11 -0.76 -18.95
CA THR A 102 7.21 0.49 -19.73
C THR A 102 6.45 1.65 -19.09
N SER A 103 5.46 1.35 -18.25
CA SER A 103 4.67 2.36 -17.50
C SER A 103 4.11 1.72 -16.23
N MET A 104 3.99 2.51 -15.16
CA MET A 104 3.41 2.10 -13.88
C MET A 104 2.26 3.04 -13.51
N ILE A 105 1.23 2.48 -12.87
CA ILE A 105 0.09 3.22 -12.33
C ILE A 105 -0.13 2.67 -10.92
N ASP A 106 -0.01 3.51 -9.91
CA ASP A 106 -0.41 3.20 -8.53
C ASP A 106 -1.84 3.68 -8.26
N LEU A 107 -2.50 2.96 -7.36
CA LEU A 107 -3.86 3.24 -6.92
C LEU A 107 -3.89 3.05 -5.40
N ALA A 108 -4.18 4.12 -4.67
CA ALA A 108 -4.33 4.10 -3.22
C ALA A 108 -5.47 5.01 -2.79
N THR A 109 -5.94 4.78 -1.57
CA THR A 109 -6.94 5.56 -0.86
C THR A 109 -6.29 6.31 0.29
#